data_AF-A0A529C4U2-F1
#
_entry.id   AF-A0A529C4U2-F1
#
_cell.length_a   1.000
_cell.length_b   1.000
_cell.length_c   1.000
_cell.angle_alpha   90.00
_cell.angle_beta   90.00
_cell.angle_gamma   90.00
#
_symmetry.space_group_name_H-M   'P 1'
#
loop_
_entity.id
_entity.type
_entity.pdbx_description
1 polymer ?
#
loop_
_entity_poly.entity_id
_entity_poly.type
_entity_poly.pdbx_seq_one_letter_code
_entity_poly.pdbx_strand_id
1 'polypeptide(L)'
;MSELAERFETHDPGEKLVAEKIRCDACPVMCYIADGRTGACDRYGNVGGRIVRMDPLTILDHAAETGGAVVPFAEEGKGWDGELVNTGRRFVTAIGAGTTYPDYKPAPFIVSQEVEGVDLVTVVTEGIFSYCGVKVKIDTDRHIGPETATVRAQGEAIGHVTTGEYGSQMLSLGGVHHLTGGSKAEGRATCDAMLSLCNRKPVELVIDGGATVIVEAGKPPFIDGKLEQRMRVGCGSATIGMFATQWRGLVDEVVVVDDHITGVVSEHQAGKVLGWQDTGIKIIGRRSTPGRYFKVSEPGLGWGGTSISDPLSILGEWNAKKGARPGMSLLMVSTTGEQFAYYELDDELKPVQKPFPERLRKSVELIEDNCEPALCTVLFVGGAGGSLRAADRHIGLEALH
;
A
#
# COMPACT_ATOMS: atom_id res chain seq x y z
N MET A 1 19.50 45.01 -25.38
CA MET A 1 19.86 43.77 -24.67
C MET A 1 20.33 44.18 -23.30
N SER A 2 19.65 43.77 -22.23
CA SER A 2 19.96 44.23 -20.86
C SER A 2 21.23 43.54 -20.34
N GLU A 3 22.02 44.21 -19.51
CA GLU A 3 23.21 43.70 -18.81
C GLU A 3 23.02 42.32 -18.11
N LEU A 4 21.78 41.90 -17.83
CA LEU A 4 21.51 40.54 -17.36
C LEU A 4 21.84 39.46 -18.42
N ALA A 5 21.56 39.69 -19.70
CA ALA A 5 21.76 38.67 -20.75
C ALA A 5 23.24 38.31 -20.93
N GLU A 6 24.15 39.27 -20.76
CA GLU A 6 25.61 39.06 -20.87
C GLU A 6 26.18 38.26 -19.69
N ARG A 7 25.50 38.23 -18.52
CA ARG A 7 25.92 37.42 -17.37
C ARG A 7 25.56 35.93 -17.48
N PHE A 8 24.71 35.56 -18.43
CA PHE A 8 24.21 34.18 -18.62
C PHE A 8 24.71 33.53 -19.91
N GLU A 9 25.67 34.13 -20.62
CA GLU A 9 26.46 33.39 -21.61
C GLU A 9 27.28 32.32 -20.87
N THR A 10 26.74 31.11 -20.86
CA THR A 10 27.45 29.91 -20.42
C THR A 10 28.73 29.79 -21.23
N HIS A 11 29.84 29.59 -20.53
CA HIS A 11 31.22 29.57 -21.02
C HIS A 11 31.40 29.05 -22.46
N ASP A 12 32.37 29.65 -23.17
CA ASP A 12 32.94 29.09 -24.41
C ASP A 12 33.28 27.60 -24.17
N PRO A 13 32.63 26.66 -24.89
CA PRO A 13 32.75 25.22 -24.62
C PRO A 13 34.15 24.63 -24.85
N GLY A 14 35.13 25.46 -25.23
CA GLY A 14 36.51 25.05 -25.49
C GLY A 14 36.66 24.33 -26.83
N GLU A 15 37.90 24.20 -27.30
CA GLU A 15 38.18 23.55 -28.58
C GLU A 15 37.82 22.05 -28.57
N LYS A 16 37.29 21.58 -29.72
CA LYS A 16 36.90 20.19 -29.99
C LYS A 16 38.07 19.23 -29.77
N LEU A 17 38.04 18.51 -28.65
CA LEU A 17 38.86 17.31 -28.47
C LEU A 17 38.16 16.12 -29.13
N VAL A 18 38.77 15.62 -30.19
CA VAL A 18 38.36 14.40 -30.89
C VAL A 18 38.69 13.19 -30.01
N ALA A 19 37.73 12.74 -29.19
CA ALA A 19 37.38 11.33 -28.98
C ALA A 19 36.17 11.14 -28.02
N GLU A 20 35.05 10.82 -28.66
CA GLU A 20 33.91 9.98 -28.26
C GLU A 20 32.96 10.39 -27.15
N LYS A 21 33.32 11.08 -26.06
CA LYS A 21 32.37 11.40 -24.98
C LYS A 21 32.29 12.89 -24.64
N ILE A 22 31.08 13.42 -24.51
CA ILE A 22 30.84 14.78 -23.99
C ILE A 22 30.26 14.72 -22.58
N ARG A 23 30.59 15.71 -21.74
CA ARG A 23 30.01 15.82 -20.40
C ARG A 23 28.61 16.43 -20.53
N CYS A 24 27.60 15.69 -20.12
CA CYS A 24 26.24 16.19 -20.01
C CYS A 24 26.15 17.16 -18.82
N ASP A 25 25.53 18.30 -19.00
CA ASP A 25 25.32 19.29 -17.95
C ASP A 25 23.82 19.47 -17.63
N ALA A 26 22.96 18.61 -18.18
CA ALA A 26 21.51 18.70 -18.04
C ALA A 26 20.98 18.32 -16.63
N CYS A 27 21.82 17.72 -15.77
CA CYS A 27 21.48 17.37 -14.39
C CYS A 27 22.74 17.22 -13.50
N PRO A 28 22.58 17.11 -12.15
CA PRO A 28 23.71 17.05 -11.21
C PRO A 28 24.68 15.88 -11.41
N VAL A 29 24.25 14.79 -12.06
CA VAL A 29 25.07 13.59 -12.28
C VAL A 29 26.26 13.87 -13.19
N MET A 30 26.13 14.83 -14.10
CA MET A 30 27.16 15.26 -15.04
C MET A 30 27.85 14.09 -15.78
N CYS A 31 27.07 13.12 -16.25
CA CYS A 31 27.61 11.91 -16.89
C CYS A 31 28.31 12.20 -18.22
N TYR A 32 29.28 11.36 -18.58
CA TYR A 32 29.96 11.42 -19.89
C TYR A 32 29.26 10.50 -20.89
N ILE A 33 28.75 11.07 -21.98
CA ILE A 33 27.89 10.38 -22.95
C ILE A 33 28.65 10.20 -24.27
N ALA A 34 28.77 8.94 -24.70
CA ALA A 34 29.39 8.63 -25.99
C ALA A 34 28.49 9.03 -27.17
N ASP A 35 29.07 9.43 -28.31
CA ASP A 35 28.28 9.77 -29.50
C ASP A 35 27.35 8.62 -29.91
N GLY A 36 26.10 8.97 -30.23
CA GLY A 36 25.02 8.01 -30.51
C GLY A 36 24.49 7.23 -29.28
N ARG A 37 24.92 7.55 -28.06
CA ARG A 37 24.45 6.90 -26.82
C ARG A 37 23.63 7.85 -25.96
N THR A 38 22.85 7.27 -25.07
CA THR A 38 22.17 7.96 -23.98
C THR A 38 23.04 8.05 -22.73
N GLY A 39 22.79 9.08 -21.92
CA GLY A 39 23.37 9.24 -20.59
C GLY A 39 22.66 8.37 -19.56
N ALA A 40 23.12 8.44 -18.32
CA ALA A 40 22.64 7.56 -17.23
C ALA A 40 21.14 7.66 -16.91
N CYS A 41 20.46 8.71 -17.39
CA CYS A 41 19.02 8.92 -17.21
C CYS A 41 18.18 8.51 -18.42
N ASP A 42 18.81 8.06 -19.51
CA ASP A 42 18.23 7.77 -20.83
C ASP A 42 17.53 8.94 -21.56
N ARG A 43 17.24 10.05 -20.87
CA ARG A 43 16.55 11.25 -21.39
C ARG A 43 17.40 12.14 -22.26
N TYR A 44 18.73 12.08 -22.12
CA TYR A 44 19.67 12.92 -22.88
C TYR A 44 20.69 12.02 -23.57
N GLY A 45 20.97 12.28 -24.83
CA GLY A 45 21.96 11.58 -25.62
C GLY A 45 22.98 12.54 -26.24
N ASN A 46 24.11 11.99 -26.68
CA ASN A 46 25.08 12.73 -27.48
C ASN A 46 24.78 12.47 -28.97
N VAL A 47 24.40 13.52 -29.69
CA VAL A 47 24.15 13.47 -31.13
C VAL A 47 25.08 14.47 -31.82
N GLY A 48 26.14 13.96 -32.46
CA GLY A 48 27.10 14.78 -33.19
C GLY A 48 27.89 15.72 -32.29
N GLY A 49 28.21 15.28 -31.07
CA GLY A 49 28.91 16.09 -30.07
C GLY A 49 28.05 17.11 -29.35
N ARG A 50 26.72 16.98 -29.41
CA ARG A 50 25.76 17.85 -28.71
C ARG A 50 24.87 17.04 -27.79
N ILE A 51 24.61 17.57 -26.60
CA ILE A 51 23.60 17.01 -25.70
C ILE A 51 22.23 17.33 -26.30
N VAL A 52 21.51 16.28 -26.67
CA VAL A 52 20.16 16.35 -27.24
C VAL A 52 19.23 15.57 -26.33
N ARG A 53 18.05 16.13 -26.05
CA ARG A 53 17.01 15.40 -25.33
C ARG A 53 16.41 14.33 -26.25
N MET A 54 16.27 13.12 -25.72
CA MET A 54 15.76 11.95 -26.46
C MET A 54 14.25 11.78 -26.29
N ASP A 55 13.69 12.22 -25.16
CA ASP A 55 12.26 12.13 -24.87
C ASP A 55 11.53 13.44 -25.18
N PRO A 56 10.40 13.41 -25.90
CA PRO A 56 9.59 14.59 -26.16
C PRO A 56 8.91 15.11 -24.87
N LEU A 57 8.58 16.40 -24.85
CA LEU A 57 7.75 17.00 -23.81
C LEU A 57 6.33 16.40 -23.89
N THR A 58 5.81 15.90 -22.77
CA THR A 58 4.45 15.34 -22.73
C THR A 58 3.43 16.43 -22.36
N ILE A 59 2.60 16.81 -23.33
CA ILE A 59 1.43 17.66 -23.13
C ILE A 59 0.22 16.74 -22.99
N LEU A 60 -0.45 16.73 -21.83
CA LEU A 60 -1.50 15.75 -21.53
C LEU A 60 -2.68 15.83 -22.50
N ASP A 61 -3.13 17.04 -22.84
CA ASP A 61 -4.23 17.24 -23.80
C ASP A 61 -3.87 16.68 -25.18
N HIS A 62 -2.63 16.90 -25.63
CA HIS A 62 -2.15 16.36 -26.91
C HIS A 62 -2.00 14.83 -26.86
N ALA A 63 -1.50 14.28 -25.75
CA ALA A 63 -1.39 12.85 -25.56
C ALA A 63 -2.78 12.18 -25.55
N ALA A 64 -3.78 12.80 -24.91
CA ALA A 64 -5.16 12.34 -24.93
C ALA A 64 -5.77 12.40 -26.35
N GLU A 65 -5.55 13.49 -27.09
CA GLU A 65 -6.03 13.66 -28.47
C GLU A 65 -5.41 12.66 -29.47
N THR A 66 -4.16 12.24 -29.24
CA THR A 66 -3.40 11.35 -30.14
C THR A 66 -3.44 9.87 -29.74
N GLY A 67 -4.19 9.51 -28.69
CA GLY A 67 -4.35 8.13 -28.22
C GLY A 67 -3.19 7.61 -27.36
N GLY A 68 -2.38 8.50 -26.78
CA GLY A 68 -1.42 8.16 -25.74
C GLY A 68 -2.12 7.69 -24.46
N ALA A 69 -1.48 6.79 -23.71
CA ALA A 69 -2.00 6.33 -22.43
C ALA A 69 -1.97 7.47 -21.40
N VAL A 70 -3.13 8.05 -21.13
CA VAL A 70 -3.35 9.08 -20.09
C VAL A 70 -4.35 8.51 -19.09
N VAL A 71 -4.04 8.56 -17.79
CA VAL A 71 -5.00 8.20 -16.74
C VAL A 71 -5.82 9.47 -16.40
N PRO A 72 -7.15 9.47 -16.59
CA PRO A 72 -7.97 10.64 -16.31
C PRO A 72 -7.96 10.96 -14.81
N PHE A 73 -7.71 12.22 -14.45
CA PHE A 73 -7.78 12.68 -13.05
C PHE A 73 -9.24 12.84 -12.57
N ALA A 74 -10.20 12.86 -13.49
CA ALA A 74 -11.65 12.77 -13.24
C ALA A 74 -12.37 12.45 -14.56
N GLU A 75 -13.37 11.57 -14.55
CA GLU A 75 -14.25 11.33 -15.70
C GLU A 75 -15.65 11.95 -15.53
N GLU A 76 -16.27 12.20 -16.68
CA GLU A 76 -17.33 13.14 -17.02
C GLU A 76 -18.64 13.03 -16.21
N GLY A 77 -19.23 14.18 -15.87
CA GLY A 77 -20.64 14.23 -15.42
C GLY A 77 -21.05 15.35 -14.46
N LYS A 78 -20.17 16.28 -14.05
CA LYS A 78 -20.57 17.43 -13.22
C LYS A 78 -20.05 18.75 -13.76
N GLY A 79 -20.96 19.69 -13.97
CA GLY A 79 -20.63 21.10 -14.18
C GLY A 79 -19.94 21.65 -12.94
N TRP A 80 -18.83 22.36 -13.19
CA TRP A 80 -17.97 22.96 -12.17
C TRP A 80 -18.62 24.16 -11.49
N ASP A 81 -18.33 24.30 -10.18
CA ASP A 81 -19.03 25.12 -9.19
C ASP A 81 -18.23 26.34 -8.68
N GLY A 82 -17.13 26.69 -9.35
CA GLY A 82 -16.43 27.97 -9.15
C GLY A 82 -15.27 27.93 -8.15
N GLU A 83 -14.14 27.39 -8.62
CA GLU A 83 -12.75 27.54 -8.11
C GLU A 83 -12.23 26.51 -7.08
N LEU A 84 -10.93 26.14 -7.04
CA LEU A 84 -9.71 26.82 -7.54
C LEU A 84 -8.75 25.93 -8.35
N VAL A 85 -9.16 24.75 -8.81
CA VAL A 85 -8.57 24.15 -10.02
C VAL A 85 -9.66 23.45 -10.82
N ASN A 86 -9.88 23.94 -12.05
CA ASN A 86 -10.89 23.38 -12.93
C ASN A 86 -10.58 23.39 -14.44
N THR A 87 -10.98 22.23 -14.97
CA THR A 87 -11.36 21.69 -16.29
C THR A 87 -11.60 22.60 -17.51
N GLY A 88 -10.62 22.66 -18.42
CA GLY A 88 -10.86 23.08 -19.81
C GLY A 88 -9.67 23.66 -20.58
N ARG A 89 -8.45 23.63 -20.02
CA ARG A 89 -7.28 24.36 -20.53
C ARG A 89 -6.08 23.44 -20.73
N ARG A 90 -5.21 23.81 -21.69
CA ARG A 90 -3.89 23.21 -21.94
C ARG A 90 -3.05 23.21 -20.67
N PHE A 91 -3.04 22.07 -19.97
CA PHE A 91 -2.20 21.86 -18.80
C PHE A 91 -0.82 21.36 -19.24
N VAL A 92 0.21 22.16 -18.97
CA VAL A 92 1.58 21.80 -19.29
C VAL A 92 2.17 21.07 -18.09
N THR A 93 2.40 19.77 -18.22
CA THR A 93 3.10 19.02 -17.17
C THR A 93 4.59 19.31 -17.21
N ALA A 94 5.23 19.20 -16.04
CA ALA A 94 6.69 19.21 -15.95
C ALA A 94 7.33 17.88 -16.37
N ILE A 95 6.54 16.86 -16.74
CA ILE A 95 7.05 15.56 -17.17
C ILE A 95 7.73 15.75 -18.52
N GLY A 96 9.02 15.49 -18.56
CA GLY A 96 9.78 15.69 -19.78
C GLY A 96 10.28 17.13 -19.97
N ALA A 97 10.05 18.04 -19.01
CA ALA A 97 10.49 19.43 -19.15
C ALA A 97 12.02 19.56 -19.08
N GLY A 98 12.69 18.76 -18.25
CA GLY A 98 14.11 18.92 -17.94
C GLY A 98 14.32 19.77 -16.71
N THR A 99 15.50 19.65 -16.10
CA THR A 99 15.78 20.22 -14.78
C THR A 99 16.37 21.61 -14.89
N THR A 100 16.13 22.43 -13.88
CA THR A 100 16.79 23.72 -13.71
C THR A 100 18.12 23.60 -12.97
N TYR A 101 18.70 22.39 -12.84
CA TYR A 101 19.93 22.20 -12.08
C TYR A 101 21.21 22.48 -12.91
N PRO A 102 22.23 23.15 -12.35
CA PRO A 102 22.22 23.81 -11.04
C PRO A 102 21.23 24.96 -11.04
N ASP A 103 20.53 25.18 -9.92
CA ASP A 103 19.25 25.92 -9.79
C ASP A 103 19.19 27.34 -10.40
N TYR A 104 20.31 27.89 -10.86
CA TYR A 104 20.38 29.13 -11.65
C TYR A 104 20.03 28.96 -13.13
N LYS A 105 19.90 27.72 -13.65
CA LYS A 105 19.48 27.51 -15.05
C LYS A 105 18.01 27.91 -15.19
N PRO A 106 17.65 28.76 -16.18
CA PRO A 106 16.26 29.09 -16.46
C PRO A 106 15.42 27.85 -16.72
N ALA A 107 14.13 27.91 -16.38
CA ALA A 107 13.21 26.84 -16.71
C ALA A 107 13.18 26.60 -18.24
N PRO A 108 13.25 25.35 -18.68
CA PRO A 108 13.32 25.00 -20.11
C PRO A 108 12.09 25.43 -20.88
N PHE A 109 10.93 25.53 -20.21
CA PHE A 109 9.70 26.02 -20.80
C PHE A 109 9.07 27.10 -19.92
N ILE A 110 8.78 28.24 -20.55
CA ILE A 110 8.01 29.33 -19.97
C ILE A 110 6.85 29.56 -20.93
N VAL A 111 5.62 29.36 -20.44
CA VAL A 111 4.41 29.46 -21.24
C VAL A 111 3.57 30.59 -20.68
N SER A 112 3.18 31.54 -21.52
CA SER A 112 2.27 32.61 -21.14
C SER A 112 0.90 32.39 -21.77
N GLN A 113 -0.14 32.76 -21.02
CA GLN A 113 -1.51 32.83 -21.51
C GLN A 113 -2.24 33.95 -20.76
N GLU A 114 -3.16 34.65 -21.44
CA GLU A 114 -4.04 35.60 -20.76
C GLU A 114 -5.25 34.85 -20.21
N VAL A 115 -5.53 35.01 -18.91
CA VAL A 115 -6.67 34.44 -18.21
C VAL A 115 -7.45 35.59 -17.59
N GLU A 116 -8.67 35.82 -18.08
CA GLU A 116 -9.58 36.85 -17.54
C GLU A 116 -8.94 38.25 -17.48
N GLY A 117 -8.12 38.59 -18.48
CA GLY A 117 -7.40 39.86 -18.55
C GLY A 117 -6.14 39.92 -17.67
N VAL A 118 -5.71 38.79 -17.09
CA VAL A 118 -4.46 38.66 -16.33
C VAL A 118 -3.46 37.79 -17.08
N ASP A 119 -2.23 38.28 -17.25
CA ASP A 119 -1.14 37.47 -17.77
C ASP A 119 -0.77 36.35 -16.78
N LEU A 120 -1.08 35.11 -17.13
CA LEU A 120 -0.63 33.92 -16.42
C LEU A 120 0.65 33.41 -17.09
N VAL A 121 1.75 33.40 -16.34
CA VAL A 121 3.03 32.84 -16.76
C VAL A 121 3.28 31.54 -16.00
N THR A 122 3.34 30.43 -16.72
CA THR A 122 3.68 29.10 -16.20
C THR A 122 5.14 28.81 -16.47
N VAL A 123 5.91 28.63 -15.40
CA VAL A 123 7.33 28.27 -15.44
C VAL A 123 7.45 26.77 -15.16
N VAL A 124 7.93 26.00 -16.14
CA VAL A 124 7.88 24.53 -16.08
C VAL A 124 9.29 23.98 -15.93
N THR A 125 9.55 23.32 -14.79
CA THR A 125 10.80 22.63 -14.48
C THR A 125 10.53 21.25 -13.94
N GLU A 126 11.33 20.27 -14.34
CA GLU A 126 11.28 18.93 -13.79
C GLU A 126 12.05 18.87 -12.47
N GLY A 127 11.32 18.70 -11.37
CA GLY A 127 11.89 18.40 -10.06
C GLY A 127 12.20 16.91 -9.92
N ILE A 128 13.37 16.58 -9.40
CA ILE A 128 13.68 15.20 -9.00
C ILE A 128 13.06 14.98 -7.63
N PHE A 129 12.24 13.93 -7.48
CA PHE A 129 11.86 13.44 -6.16
C PHE A 129 13.10 12.81 -5.51
N SER A 130 13.80 13.61 -4.74
CA SER A 130 14.95 13.18 -3.96
C SER A 130 14.46 12.59 -2.64
N TYR A 131 15.10 11.51 -2.18
CA TYR A 131 14.86 10.94 -0.86
C TYR A 131 13.42 10.43 -0.60
N CYS A 132 12.73 10.05 -1.67
CA CYS A 132 11.41 9.44 -1.64
C CYS A 132 11.44 8.01 -1.09
N GLY A 133 10.27 7.49 -0.77
CA GLY A 133 10.04 6.10 -0.38
C GLY A 133 8.76 5.54 -0.99
N VAL A 134 8.44 4.31 -0.65
CA VAL A 134 7.14 3.69 -0.95
C VAL A 134 6.51 3.18 0.35
N LYS A 135 5.21 3.42 0.50
CA LYS A 135 4.36 2.76 1.48
C LYS A 135 3.73 1.56 0.79
N VAL A 136 3.87 0.38 1.39
CA VAL A 136 3.25 -0.85 0.88
C VAL A 136 2.16 -1.27 1.86
N LYS A 137 0.94 -1.44 1.36
CA LYS A 137 -0.18 -2.07 2.09
C LYS A 137 -0.31 -3.49 1.58
N ILE A 138 -0.30 -4.46 2.48
CA ILE A 138 -0.42 -5.89 2.20
C ILE A 138 -1.72 -6.37 2.84
N ASP A 139 -2.67 -6.76 2.00
CA ASP A 139 -3.95 -7.29 2.48
C ASP A 139 -3.78 -8.74 2.88
N THR A 140 -3.68 -8.96 4.19
CA THR A 140 -3.49 -10.28 4.78
C THR A 140 -3.81 -10.26 6.26
N ASP A 141 -4.42 -11.34 6.72
CA ASP A 141 -4.65 -11.58 8.15
C ASP A 141 -3.46 -12.29 8.82
N ARG A 142 -2.44 -12.64 8.04
CA ARG A 142 -1.21 -13.23 8.58
C ARG A 142 -0.35 -12.16 9.21
N HIS A 143 0.19 -12.50 10.37
CA HIS A 143 1.25 -11.72 10.96
C HIS A 143 2.53 -11.85 10.11
N ILE A 144 3.06 -10.73 9.61
CA ILE A 144 4.29 -10.71 8.81
C ILE A 144 5.54 -10.37 9.63
N GLY A 145 5.37 -9.89 10.86
CA GLY A 145 6.47 -9.50 11.75
C GLY A 145 6.09 -8.32 12.64
N PRO A 146 6.89 -8.05 13.69
CA PRO A 146 6.57 -6.99 14.63
C PRO A 146 6.70 -5.61 14.00
N GLU A 147 5.88 -4.66 14.46
CA GLU A 147 6.04 -3.25 14.08
C GLU A 147 7.46 -2.77 14.40
N THR A 148 8.02 -1.94 13.53
CA THR A 148 9.42 -1.47 13.50
C THR A 148 10.46 -2.51 13.09
N ALA A 149 10.10 -3.77 12.83
CA ALA A 149 11.04 -4.77 12.30
C ALA A 149 11.66 -4.30 10.99
N THR A 150 12.98 -4.49 10.85
CA THR A 150 13.71 -4.16 9.62
C THR A 150 13.18 -5.00 8.46
N VAL A 151 12.95 -4.34 7.32
CA VAL A 151 12.64 -5.00 6.06
C VAL A 151 13.89 -5.01 5.19
N ARG A 152 14.22 -6.17 4.63
CA ARG A 152 15.41 -6.37 3.82
C ARG A 152 15.09 -6.76 2.39
N ALA A 153 15.86 -6.24 1.46
CA ALA A 153 15.90 -6.70 0.07
C ALA A 153 17.35 -6.99 -0.30
N GLN A 154 17.61 -8.15 -0.93
CA GLN A 154 18.98 -8.59 -1.26
C GLN A 154 19.93 -8.59 -0.04
N GLY A 155 19.41 -8.83 1.16
CA GLY A 155 20.14 -8.81 2.43
C GLY A 155 20.33 -7.42 3.07
N GLU A 156 20.11 -6.34 2.32
CA GLU A 156 20.28 -4.96 2.79
C GLU A 156 19.02 -4.45 3.49
N ALA A 157 19.17 -3.62 4.52
CA ALA A 157 18.05 -2.99 5.20
C ALA A 157 17.51 -1.84 4.36
N ILE A 158 16.26 -1.95 3.88
CA ILE A 158 15.67 -0.97 2.96
C ILE A 158 14.44 -0.26 3.53
N GLY A 159 14.04 -0.58 4.77
CA GLY A 159 12.85 -0.04 5.40
C GLY A 159 12.47 -0.79 6.67
N HIS A 160 11.20 -0.66 7.07
CA HIS A 160 10.65 -1.33 8.23
C HIS A 160 9.16 -1.65 8.09
N VAL A 161 8.68 -2.61 8.89
CA VAL A 161 7.26 -2.83 9.14
C VAL A 161 6.72 -1.62 9.89
N THR A 162 5.72 -0.96 9.32
CA THR A 162 5.11 0.26 9.89
C THR A 162 3.74 -0.08 10.47
N THR A 163 3.08 0.91 11.07
CA THR A 163 1.78 0.74 11.71
C THR A 163 0.79 0.09 10.74
N GLY A 164 0.19 -1.03 11.16
CA GLY A 164 -0.86 -1.71 10.41
C GLY A 164 -2.18 -0.95 10.50
N GLU A 165 -2.94 -0.94 9.42
CA GLU A 165 -4.24 -0.29 9.33
C GLU A 165 -5.29 -1.34 8.97
N TYR A 166 -6.30 -1.48 9.83
CA TYR A 166 -7.48 -2.35 9.67
C TYR A 166 -7.25 -3.63 8.84
N GLY A 167 -6.60 -4.64 9.42
CA GLY A 167 -6.38 -5.94 8.77
C GLY A 167 -5.38 -5.95 7.62
N SER A 168 -4.72 -4.83 7.33
CA SER A 168 -3.56 -4.82 6.45
C SER A 168 -2.27 -4.68 7.26
N GLN A 169 -1.29 -5.49 6.89
CA GLN A 169 0.09 -5.27 7.31
C GLN A 169 0.73 -4.23 6.39
N MET A 170 1.59 -3.36 6.92
CA MET A 170 2.13 -2.25 6.15
C MET A 170 3.65 -2.17 6.26
N LEU A 171 4.30 -1.75 5.18
CA LEU A 171 5.74 -1.50 5.11
C LEU A 171 6.01 -0.05 4.71
N SER A 172 7.09 0.52 5.24
CA SER A 172 7.67 1.78 4.78
C SER A 172 9.08 1.51 4.26
N LEU A 173 9.27 1.65 2.95
CA LEU A 173 10.54 1.33 2.27
C LEU A 173 11.14 2.59 1.64
N GLY A 174 12.47 2.68 1.59
CA GLY A 174 13.18 3.81 1.01
C GLY A 174 13.39 4.98 1.96
N GLY A 175 13.46 6.20 1.40
CA GLY A 175 13.76 7.42 2.14
C GLY A 175 15.25 7.76 2.19
N VAL A 176 15.57 8.95 2.69
CA VAL A 176 16.94 9.53 2.71
C VAL A 176 17.98 8.59 3.35
N HIS A 177 17.61 7.94 4.45
CA HIS A 177 18.52 7.11 5.23
C HIS A 177 18.96 5.89 4.45
N HIS A 178 18.02 5.17 3.83
CA HIS A 178 18.33 3.96 3.07
C HIS A 178 18.94 4.26 1.69
N LEU A 179 18.55 5.38 1.06
CA LEU A 179 19.11 5.75 -0.25
C LEU A 179 20.52 6.32 -0.17
N THR A 180 20.85 7.06 0.90
CA THR A 180 22.12 7.83 0.98
C THR A 180 22.84 7.81 2.32
N GLY A 181 22.18 7.42 3.41
CA GLY A 181 22.77 7.41 4.75
C GLY A 181 23.58 6.15 5.06
N GLY A 182 23.31 5.06 4.35
CA GLY A 182 23.92 3.76 4.55
C GLY A 182 25.08 3.44 3.60
N SER A 183 25.26 2.15 3.31
CA SER A 183 26.27 1.67 2.38
C SER A 183 25.86 1.88 0.91
N LYS A 184 26.81 1.81 -0.02
CA LYS A 184 26.49 1.83 -1.46
C LYS A 184 25.62 0.63 -1.88
N ALA A 185 25.80 -0.53 -1.22
CA ALA A 185 25.00 -1.72 -1.48
C ALA A 185 23.56 -1.50 -1.02
N GLU A 186 23.37 -0.94 0.18
CA GLU A 186 22.07 -0.58 0.73
C GLU A 186 21.31 0.40 -0.16
N GLY A 187 21.96 1.49 -0.58
CA GLY A 187 21.34 2.48 -1.48
C GLY A 187 20.93 1.88 -2.82
N ARG A 188 21.73 0.95 -3.36
CA ARG A 188 21.41 0.25 -4.60
C ARG A 188 20.22 -0.71 -4.43
N ALA A 189 20.24 -1.57 -3.42
CA ALA A 189 19.15 -2.51 -3.14
C ALA A 189 17.83 -1.78 -2.88
N THR A 190 17.89 -0.66 -2.13
CA THR A 190 16.74 0.22 -1.87
C THR A 190 16.18 0.80 -3.17
N CYS A 191 17.02 1.39 -4.02
CA CYS A 191 16.61 1.97 -5.29
C CYS A 191 16.02 0.92 -6.22
N ASP A 192 16.68 -0.23 -6.37
CA ASP A 192 16.24 -1.34 -7.23
C ASP A 192 14.88 -1.89 -6.78
N ALA A 193 14.67 -2.07 -5.47
CA ALA A 193 13.40 -2.52 -4.90
C ALA A 193 12.27 -1.50 -5.16
N MET A 194 12.52 -0.21 -4.88
CA MET A 194 11.54 0.85 -5.13
C MET A 194 11.17 0.95 -6.62
N LEU A 195 12.16 0.97 -7.51
CA LEU A 195 11.92 1.01 -8.95
C LEU A 195 11.12 -0.21 -9.42
N SER A 196 11.44 -1.39 -8.92
CA SER A 196 10.71 -2.62 -9.27
C SER A 196 9.25 -2.55 -8.81
N LEU A 197 9.00 -2.16 -7.56
CA LEU A 197 7.64 -2.03 -7.01
C LEU A 197 6.81 -0.97 -7.76
N CYS A 198 7.38 0.22 -8.03
CA CYS A 198 6.70 1.26 -8.79
C CYS A 198 6.43 0.84 -10.25
N ASN A 199 7.29 0.00 -10.83
CA ASN A 199 7.07 -0.60 -12.15
C ASN A 199 6.22 -1.88 -12.12
N ARG A 200 5.50 -2.14 -11.00
CA ARG A 200 4.63 -3.31 -10.83
C ARG A 200 5.35 -4.64 -11.07
N LYS A 201 6.60 -4.74 -10.62
CA LYS A 201 7.39 -5.98 -10.64
C LYS A 201 7.42 -6.58 -9.23
N PRO A 202 7.48 -7.92 -9.12
CA PRO A 202 7.55 -8.58 -7.83
C PRO A 202 8.90 -8.31 -7.16
N VAL A 203 8.85 -8.06 -5.85
CA VAL A 203 10.04 -7.90 -4.99
C VAL A 203 9.91 -8.82 -3.79
N GLU A 204 10.93 -9.66 -3.57
CA GLU A 204 11.08 -10.45 -2.36
C GLU A 204 11.67 -9.58 -1.25
N LEU A 205 11.02 -9.63 -0.08
CA LEU A 205 11.37 -8.87 1.11
C LEU A 205 11.43 -9.84 2.30
N VAL A 206 12.47 -9.70 3.12
CA VAL A 206 12.65 -10.48 4.34
C VAL A 206 12.46 -9.55 5.53
N ILE A 207 11.57 -9.92 6.44
CA ILE A 207 11.31 -9.15 7.66
C ILE A 207 12.10 -9.76 8.81
N ASP A 208 12.93 -8.97 9.48
CA ASP A 208 13.74 -9.43 10.60
C ASP A 208 12.84 -9.94 11.74
N GLY A 209 12.96 -11.21 12.11
CA GLY A 209 12.10 -11.86 13.10
C GLY A 209 10.66 -12.10 12.65
N GLY A 210 10.40 -11.98 11.34
CA GLY A 210 9.08 -12.15 10.73
C GLY A 210 9.10 -13.08 9.51
N ALA A 211 8.18 -12.81 8.58
CA ALA A 211 7.95 -13.59 7.38
C ALA A 211 8.86 -13.17 6.21
N THR A 212 8.98 -14.05 5.22
CA THR A 212 9.44 -13.68 3.87
C THR A 212 8.23 -13.39 3.00
N VAL A 213 8.18 -12.22 2.38
CA VAL A 213 7.04 -11.77 1.56
C VAL A 213 7.47 -11.41 0.15
N ILE A 214 6.68 -11.78 -0.85
CA ILE A 214 6.83 -11.29 -2.23
C ILE A 214 5.66 -10.35 -2.51
N VAL A 215 5.98 -9.12 -2.86
CA VAL A 215 5.03 -8.02 -3.08
C VAL A 215 5.09 -7.57 -4.53
N GLU A 216 3.93 -7.43 -5.17
CA GLU A 216 3.77 -6.82 -6.49
C GLU A 216 2.52 -5.95 -6.50
N ALA A 217 2.63 -4.71 -6.98
CA ALA A 217 1.50 -3.77 -6.99
C ALA A 217 0.29 -4.32 -7.78
N GLY A 218 -0.88 -4.38 -7.13
CA GLY A 218 -2.11 -4.89 -7.69
C GLY A 218 -2.19 -6.41 -7.81
N LYS A 219 -1.29 -7.16 -7.17
CA LYS A 219 -1.33 -8.62 -7.09
C LYS A 219 -1.45 -9.11 -5.64
N PRO A 220 -1.93 -10.35 -5.43
CA PRO A 220 -1.92 -10.94 -4.10
C PRO A 220 -0.49 -11.22 -3.61
N PRO A 221 -0.21 -11.05 -2.31
CA PRO A 221 1.10 -11.31 -1.75
C PRO A 221 1.39 -12.82 -1.67
N PHE A 222 2.66 -13.20 -1.80
CA PHE A 222 3.14 -14.47 -1.29
C PHE A 222 3.76 -14.26 0.09
N ILE A 223 3.37 -15.06 1.08
CA ILE A 223 3.88 -15.00 2.46
C ILE A 223 4.35 -16.39 2.85
N ASP A 224 5.63 -16.53 3.19
CA ASP A 224 6.29 -17.81 3.50
C ASP A 224 5.99 -18.91 2.48
N GLY A 225 6.03 -18.54 1.19
CA GLY A 225 5.79 -19.44 0.05
C GLY A 225 4.32 -19.77 -0.22
N LYS A 226 3.37 -19.17 0.51
CA LYS A 226 1.92 -19.33 0.29
C LYS A 226 1.33 -18.09 -0.36
N LEU A 227 0.57 -18.30 -1.42
CA LEU A 227 -0.19 -17.23 -2.05
C LEU A 227 -1.42 -16.91 -1.20
N GLU A 228 -1.50 -15.68 -0.69
CA GLU A 228 -2.70 -15.20 -0.01
C GLU A 228 -3.73 -14.84 -1.06
N GLN A 229 -4.94 -15.38 -0.95
CA GLN A 229 -6.00 -15.13 -1.94
C GLN A 229 -7.02 -14.11 -1.44
N ARG A 230 -7.20 -13.99 -0.12
CA ARG A 230 -8.32 -13.28 0.48
C ARG A 230 -7.90 -12.46 1.68
N MET A 231 -8.64 -11.39 1.89
CA MET A 231 -8.61 -10.56 3.09
C MET A 231 -9.93 -10.73 3.84
N ARG A 232 -9.90 -10.84 5.18
CA ARG A 232 -11.14 -10.92 5.97
C ARG A 232 -12.10 -9.78 5.66
N VAL A 233 -13.39 -10.13 5.65
CA VAL A 233 -14.51 -9.18 5.55
C VAL A 233 -14.58 -8.21 6.75
N GLY A 234 -13.97 -8.58 7.87
CA GLY A 234 -13.85 -7.75 9.07
C GLY A 234 -13.39 -8.58 10.27
N CYS A 235 -13.23 -7.94 11.43
CA CYS A 235 -12.95 -8.67 12.67
C CYS A 235 -14.14 -9.53 13.11
N GLY A 236 -13.94 -10.43 14.08
CA GLY A 236 -14.97 -11.38 14.50
C GLY A 236 -16.29 -10.72 14.96
N SER A 237 -16.23 -9.52 15.52
CA SER A 237 -17.42 -8.73 15.85
C SER A 237 -18.20 -8.26 14.62
N ALA A 238 -17.51 -7.83 13.56
CA ALA A 238 -18.13 -7.44 12.30
C ALA A 238 -18.74 -8.65 11.61
N THR A 239 -18.03 -9.78 11.56
CA THR A 239 -18.54 -11.05 11.02
C THR A 239 -19.85 -11.45 11.71
N ILE A 240 -19.93 -11.36 13.03
CA ILE A 240 -21.19 -11.61 13.75
C ILE A 240 -22.30 -10.65 13.30
N GLY A 241 -22.00 -9.36 13.18
CA GLY A 241 -22.97 -8.36 12.71
C GLY A 241 -23.54 -8.69 11.33
N MET A 242 -22.71 -9.22 10.43
CA MET A 242 -23.09 -9.56 9.06
C MET A 242 -23.81 -10.92 8.96
N PHE A 243 -23.35 -11.94 9.69
CA PHE A 243 -23.75 -13.33 9.44
C PHE A 243 -24.60 -13.98 10.54
N ALA A 244 -24.82 -13.35 11.70
CA ALA A 244 -25.54 -13.99 12.80
C ALA A 244 -26.96 -14.50 12.44
N THR A 245 -27.64 -13.84 11.50
CA THR A 245 -28.94 -14.30 11.00
C THR A 245 -28.87 -15.64 10.27
N GLN A 246 -27.74 -15.95 9.64
CA GLN A 246 -27.50 -17.19 8.89
C GLN A 246 -27.33 -18.41 9.81
N TRP A 247 -26.89 -18.20 11.06
CA TRP A 247 -26.66 -19.28 12.03
C TRP A 247 -27.88 -19.57 12.92
N ARG A 248 -28.87 -18.67 12.93
CA ARG A 248 -30.02 -18.77 13.81
C ARG A 248 -30.80 -20.06 13.58
N GLY A 249 -30.94 -20.86 14.63
CA GLY A 249 -31.64 -22.15 14.58
C GLY A 249 -30.82 -23.30 13.96
N LEU A 250 -29.58 -23.06 13.56
CA LEU A 250 -28.68 -24.08 13.00
C LEU A 250 -27.59 -24.52 13.99
N VAL A 251 -27.25 -23.68 14.96
CA VAL A 251 -26.26 -23.92 16.00
C VAL A 251 -26.59 -23.11 17.25
N ASP A 252 -26.24 -23.62 18.44
CA ASP A 252 -26.53 -22.96 19.72
C ASP A 252 -25.55 -21.83 20.04
N GLU A 253 -24.30 -21.90 19.57
CA GLU A 253 -23.29 -20.86 19.74
C GLU A 253 -22.36 -20.74 18.54
N VAL A 254 -21.88 -19.53 18.27
CA VAL A 254 -20.80 -19.29 17.31
C VAL A 254 -19.74 -18.39 17.92
N VAL A 255 -18.49 -18.82 17.80
CA VAL A 255 -17.31 -18.01 18.11
C VAL A 255 -16.57 -17.74 16.82
N VAL A 256 -16.44 -16.47 16.47
CA VAL A 256 -15.62 -16.03 15.34
C VAL A 256 -14.25 -15.66 15.86
N VAL A 257 -13.25 -16.49 15.56
CA VAL A 257 -11.87 -16.36 16.05
C VAL A 257 -11.11 -15.36 15.19
N ASP A 258 -10.47 -14.40 15.85
CA ASP A 258 -9.72 -13.32 15.22
C ASP A 258 -8.68 -12.77 16.22
N ASP A 259 -7.50 -12.42 15.70
CA ASP A 259 -6.38 -11.87 16.48
C ASP A 259 -6.67 -10.49 17.05
N HIS A 260 -7.42 -9.66 16.32
CA HIS A 260 -7.82 -8.35 16.77
C HIS A 260 -9.03 -8.44 17.72
N ILE A 261 -10.17 -8.96 17.23
CA ILE A 261 -11.40 -9.06 18.03
C ILE A 261 -12.11 -10.38 17.76
N THR A 262 -11.98 -11.31 18.70
CA THR A 262 -12.80 -12.52 18.73
C THR A 262 -14.23 -12.17 19.15
N GLY A 263 -15.20 -12.67 18.37
CA GLY A 263 -16.62 -12.46 18.56
C GLY A 263 -17.33 -13.67 19.16
N VAL A 264 -18.32 -13.46 20.04
CA VAL A 264 -19.20 -14.52 20.56
C VAL A 264 -20.66 -14.12 20.38
N VAL A 265 -21.43 -14.91 19.64
CA VAL A 265 -22.77 -14.50 19.17
C VAL A 265 -23.75 -14.31 20.32
N SER A 266 -23.86 -15.27 21.24
CA SER A 266 -24.86 -15.18 22.32
C SER A 266 -24.69 -13.96 23.22
N GLU A 267 -23.45 -13.49 23.38
CA GLU A 267 -23.15 -12.29 24.15
C GLU A 267 -23.22 -10.99 23.35
N HIS A 268 -22.95 -11.05 22.04
CA HIS A 268 -22.87 -9.89 21.18
C HIS A 268 -24.25 -9.21 21.02
N GLN A 269 -24.26 -7.89 20.79
CA GLN A 269 -25.50 -7.13 20.63
C GLN A 269 -26.37 -7.66 19.48
N ALA A 270 -25.76 -8.08 18.37
CA ALA A 270 -26.49 -8.72 17.27
C ALA A 270 -27.23 -9.99 17.73
N GLY A 271 -26.59 -10.83 18.55
CA GLY A 271 -27.24 -12.01 19.13
C GLY A 271 -28.39 -11.63 20.05
N LYS A 272 -28.22 -10.59 20.89
CA LYS A 272 -29.31 -10.09 21.76
C LYS A 272 -30.52 -9.60 20.97
N VAL A 273 -30.30 -8.85 19.89
CA VAL A 273 -31.37 -8.38 19.00
C VAL A 273 -32.07 -9.56 18.28
N LEU A 274 -31.32 -10.62 17.94
CA LEU A 274 -31.86 -11.83 17.33
C LEU A 274 -32.54 -12.79 18.31
N GLY A 275 -32.55 -12.47 19.62
CA GLY A 275 -33.12 -13.32 20.66
C GLY A 275 -32.30 -14.58 20.93
N TRP A 276 -30.99 -14.53 20.70
CA TRP A 276 -30.07 -15.62 20.98
C TRP A 276 -30.04 -15.92 22.48
N GLN A 277 -30.16 -17.20 22.83
CA GLN A 277 -30.19 -17.64 24.22
C GLN A 277 -28.79 -17.59 24.83
N ASP A 278 -28.69 -17.33 26.13
CA ASP A 278 -27.42 -17.46 26.83
C ASP A 278 -26.94 -18.91 26.80
N THR A 279 -25.66 -19.11 26.49
CA THR A 279 -25.06 -20.44 26.30
C THR A 279 -24.16 -20.85 27.46
N GLY A 280 -23.86 -19.91 28.36
CA GLY A 280 -22.92 -20.11 29.45
C GLY A 280 -21.46 -20.20 29.00
N ILE A 281 -21.14 -19.89 27.74
CA ILE A 281 -19.77 -19.85 27.23
C ILE A 281 -18.92 -18.82 27.98
N LYS A 282 -17.64 -19.11 28.10
CA LYS A 282 -16.63 -18.21 28.66
C LYS A 282 -15.44 -18.16 27.72
N ILE A 283 -14.94 -16.97 27.40
CA ILE A 283 -13.73 -16.78 26.61
C ILE A 283 -12.56 -16.37 27.53
N ILE A 284 -11.41 -16.96 27.30
CA ILE A 284 -10.13 -16.57 27.88
C ILE A 284 -9.55 -15.46 27.01
N GLY A 285 -9.74 -14.21 27.44
CA GLY A 285 -9.27 -13.04 26.73
C GLY A 285 -9.70 -11.75 27.42
N ARG A 286 -9.24 -10.60 26.91
CA ARG A 286 -9.61 -9.30 27.45
C ARG A 286 -10.96 -8.86 26.90
N ARG A 287 -12.02 -9.04 27.70
CA ARG A 287 -13.37 -8.55 27.36
C ARG A 287 -13.37 -7.03 27.19
N SER A 288 -13.88 -6.56 26.06
CA SER A 288 -14.08 -5.13 25.79
C SER A 288 -15.52 -4.70 26.06
N THR A 289 -16.43 -5.35 25.35
CA THR A 289 -17.89 -5.15 25.41
C THR A 289 -18.53 -6.55 25.28
N PRO A 290 -19.83 -6.72 25.59
CA PRO A 290 -20.47 -8.03 25.48
C PRO A 290 -20.22 -8.69 24.11
N GLY A 291 -19.71 -9.92 24.12
CA GLY A 291 -19.38 -10.67 22.90
C GLY A 291 -18.18 -10.19 22.11
N ARG A 292 -17.35 -9.27 22.64
CA ARG A 292 -16.13 -8.75 21.99
C ARG A 292 -14.91 -8.92 22.89
N TYR A 293 -13.92 -9.68 22.43
CA TYR A 293 -12.73 -10.03 23.20
C TYR A 293 -11.46 -9.70 22.42
N PHE A 294 -10.61 -8.87 23.01
CA PHE A 294 -9.26 -8.60 22.52
C PHE A 294 -8.26 -9.61 23.09
N LYS A 295 -7.15 -9.82 22.39
CA LYS A 295 -5.99 -10.59 22.90
C LYS A 295 -6.39 -11.95 23.47
N VAL A 296 -7.15 -12.72 22.70
CA VAL A 296 -7.39 -14.13 23.03
C VAL A 296 -6.13 -14.98 22.83
N SER A 297 -5.24 -14.51 21.96
CA SER A 297 -3.89 -15.04 21.73
C SER A 297 -3.02 -13.97 21.05
N GLU A 298 -1.71 -14.23 20.98
CA GLU A 298 -0.78 -13.40 20.20
C GLU A 298 -0.99 -13.61 18.69
N PRO A 299 -0.71 -12.60 17.84
CA PRO A 299 -0.73 -12.74 16.38
C PRO A 299 0.18 -13.87 15.88
N GLY A 300 -0.19 -14.50 14.77
CA GLY A 300 0.56 -15.63 14.21
C GLY A 300 -0.05 -16.21 12.92
N LEU A 301 0.31 -17.46 12.63
CA LEU A 301 -0.06 -18.16 11.39
C LEU A 301 -1.19 -19.20 11.57
N GLY A 302 -1.76 -19.27 12.78
CA GLY A 302 -2.81 -20.18 13.21
C GLY A 302 -4.21 -19.65 12.94
N TRP A 303 -5.14 -19.92 13.86
CA TRP A 303 -6.56 -19.60 13.68
C TRP A 303 -6.85 -18.11 13.67
N GLY A 304 -7.50 -17.60 12.62
CA GLY A 304 -7.94 -16.20 12.54
C GLY A 304 -6.80 -15.18 12.70
N GLY A 305 -5.60 -15.51 12.20
CA GLY A 305 -4.41 -14.65 12.33
C GLY A 305 -3.72 -14.72 13.70
N THR A 306 -4.14 -15.63 14.58
CA THR A 306 -3.49 -15.85 15.90
C THR A 306 -2.38 -16.91 15.84
N SER A 307 -1.67 -17.11 16.94
CA SER A 307 -0.68 -18.18 17.10
C SER A 307 -1.27 -19.54 17.48
N ILE A 308 -2.59 -19.66 17.70
CA ILE A 308 -3.21 -20.92 18.17
C ILE A 308 -3.51 -21.86 17.00
N SER A 309 -3.27 -23.16 17.20
CA SER A 309 -3.70 -24.22 16.29
C SER A 309 -5.04 -24.84 16.69
N ASP A 310 -5.30 -24.93 17.99
CA ASP A 310 -6.57 -25.41 18.56
C ASP A 310 -7.44 -24.22 18.99
N PRO A 311 -8.60 -23.99 18.33
CA PRO A 311 -9.49 -22.89 18.69
C PRO A 311 -10.14 -23.08 20.08
N LEU A 312 -10.15 -24.29 20.65
CA LEU A 312 -10.70 -24.51 21.99
C LEU A 312 -9.81 -23.91 23.10
N SER A 313 -8.53 -23.63 22.81
CA SER A 313 -7.59 -23.05 23.77
C SER A 313 -7.99 -21.67 24.31
N ILE A 314 -8.87 -20.96 23.59
CA ILE A 314 -9.41 -19.66 24.00
C ILE A 314 -10.72 -19.77 24.80
N LEU A 315 -11.20 -20.99 25.08
CA LEU A 315 -12.44 -21.21 25.84
C LEU A 315 -12.12 -21.52 27.31
N GLY A 316 -12.91 -20.92 28.20
CA GLY A 316 -12.92 -21.23 29.63
C GLY A 316 -14.01 -22.25 29.98
N GLU A 317 -14.17 -22.49 31.28
CA GLU A 317 -15.22 -23.38 31.79
C GLU A 317 -16.64 -22.86 31.45
N TRP A 318 -17.47 -23.76 30.92
CA TRP A 318 -18.87 -23.50 30.59
C TRP A 318 -19.75 -23.47 31.84
N ASN A 319 -20.74 -22.57 31.85
CA ASN A 319 -21.57 -22.32 33.03
C ASN A 319 -23.01 -22.84 32.86
N ALA A 320 -23.32 -23.96 33.52
CA ALA A 320 -24.65 -24.57 33.50
C ALA A 320 -25.76 -23.64 34.01
N LYS A 321 -25.46 -22.77 34.99
CA LYS A 321 -26.44 -21.81 35.53
C LYS A 321 -26.80 -20.70 34.53
N LYS A 322 -26.04 -20.59 33.43
CA LYS A 322 -26.21 -19.60 32.36
C LYS A 322 -26.55 -20.25 31.02
N GLY A 323 -27.06 -21.49 31.03
CA GLY A 323 -27.64 -22.12 29.84
C GLY A 323 -26.82 -23.26 29.23
N ALA A 324 -25.57 -23.47 29.69
CA ALA A 324 -24.75 -24.58 29.22
C ALA A 324 -25.38 -25.93 29.58
N ARG A 325 -25.49 -26.84 28.61
CA ARG A 325 -26.08 -28.17 28.78
C ARG A 325 -25.45 -29.17 27.81
N PRO A 326 -25.45 -30.48 28.14
CA PRO A 326 -24.99 -31.52 27.21
C PRO A 326 -25.74 -31.45 25.88
N GLY A 327 -25.03 -31.71 24.79
CA GLY A 327 -25.53 -31.65 23.42
C GLY A 327 -25.64 -30.24 22.81
N MET A 328 -25.28 -29.16 23.53
CA MET A 328 -25.21 -27.84 22.91
C MET A 328 -24.16 -27.81 21.81
N SER A 329 -24.57 -27.26 20.68
CA SER A 329 -23.77 -27.18 19.47
C SER A 329 -22.98 -25.87 19.39
N LEU A 330 -21.71 -25.96 18.99
CA LEU A 330 -20.77 -24.84 18.89
C LEU A 330 -20.08 -24.84 17.53
N LEU A 331 -20.12 -23.69 16.85
CA LEU A 331 -19.31 -23.40 15.67
C LEU A 331 -18.14 -22.50 16.05
N MET A 332 -16.92 -22.97 15.82
CA MET A 332 -15.73 -22.13 15.80
C MET A 332 -15.42 -21.82 14.33
N VAL A 333 -15.25 -20.55 13.95
CA VAL A 333 -14.96 -20.15 12.56
C VAL A 333 -13.99 -18.95 12.52
N SER A 334 -13.10 -18.88 11.54
CA SER A 334 -12.26 -17.70 11.29
C SER A 334 -13.03 -16.60 10.57
N THR A 335 -12.47 -15.39 10.55
CA THR A 335 -13.04 -14.24 9.83
C THR A 335 -12.97 -14.35 8.31
N THR A 336 -12.23 -15.32 7.78
CA THR A 336 -12.16 -15.66 6.35
C THR A 336 -13.02 -16.87 5.96
N GLY A 337 -13.55 -17.61 6.94
CA GLY A 337 -14.25 -18.88 6.69
C GLY A 337 -13.35 -20.06 6.32
N GLU A 338 -12.03 -19.85 6.14
CA GLU A 338 -11.09 -20.91 5.75
C GLU A 338 -10.81 -21.93 6.86
N GLN A 339 -10.98 -21.52 8.12
CA GLN A 339 -10.81 -22.37 9.29
C GLN A 339 -12.13 -22.45 10.03
N PHE A 340 -12.67 -23.66 10.16
CA PHE A 340 -13.91 -23.89 10.88
C PHE A 340 -13.95 -25.28 11.50
N ALA A 341 -14.66 -25.40 12.62
CA ALA A 341 -14.85 -26.66 13.32
C ALA A 341 -16.17 -26.65 14.10
N TYR A 342 -16.79 -27.82 14.20
CA TYR A 342 -18.06 -28.02 14.89
C TYR A 342 -17.86 -28.92 16.10
N TYR A 343 -18.47 -28.53 17.22
CA TYR A 343 -18.36 -29.22 18.50
C TYR A 343 -19.73 -29.38 19.13
N GLU A 344 -19.87 -30.40 19.96
CA GLU A 344 -21.01 -30.56 20.87
C GLU A 344 -20.50 -30.75 22.29
N LEU A 345 -21.17 -30.13 23.27
CA LEU A 345 -20.82 -30.32 24.67
C LEU A 345 -21.16 -31.74 25.13
N ASP A 346 -20.24 -32.41 25.79
CA ASP A 346 -20.49 -33.69 26.46
C ASP A 346 -21.22 -33.51 27.82
N ASP A 347 -21.39 -34.61 28.55
CA ASP A 347 -22.04 -34.62 29.87
C ASP A 347 -21.26 -33.82 30.93
N GLU A 348 -19.96 -33.61 30.70
CA GLU A 348 -19.07 -32.79 31.55
C GLU A 348 -18.99 -31.33 31.06
N LEU A 349 -19.82 -30.95 30.07
CA LEU A 349 -19.83 -29.64 29.40
C LEU A 349 -18.52 -29.28 28.70
N LYS A 350 -17.77 -30.28 28.23
CA LYS A 350 -16.57 -30.07 27.42
C LYS A 350 -16.93 -30.17 25.94
N PRO A 351 -16.45 -29.24 25.09
CA PRO A 351 -16.66 -29.31 23.65
C PRO A 351 -15.90 -30.51 23.05
N VAL A 352 -16.64 -31.44 22.45
CA VAL A 352 -16.10 -32.58 21.72
C VAL A 352 -16.31 -32.35 20.23
N GLN A 353 -15.24 -32.43 19.45
CA GLN A 353 -15.32 -32.21 18.00
C GLN A 353 -16.20 -33.28 17.35
N LYS A 354 -17.07 -32.83 16.43
CA LYS A 354 -17.97 -33.68 15.66
C LYS A 354 -17.74 -33.45 14.16
N PRO A 355 -18.18 -34.38 13.28
CA PRO A 355 -18.21 -34.12 11.85
C PRO A 355 -18.96 -32.82 11.55
N PHE A 356 -18.43 -32.02 10.63
CA PHE A 356 -19.02 -30.74 10.31
C PHE A 356 -20.40 -30.92 9.66
N PRO A 357 -21.47 -30.31 10.20
CA PRO A 357 -22.83 -30.60 9.76
C PRO A 357 -23.17 -29.80 8.49
N GLU A 358 -23.84 -30.47 7.54
CA GLU A 358 -24.17 -29.87 6.24
C GLU A 358 -25.00 -28.58 6.36
N ARG A 359 -25.86 -28.49 7.39
CA ARG A 359 -26.68 -27.30 7.66
C ARG A 359 -25.86 -26.02 7.89
N LEU A 360 -24.60 -26.12 8.31
CA LEU A 360 -23.73 -24.96 8.56
C LEU A 360 -22.81 -24.62 7.38
N ARG A 361 -22.69 -25.50 6.37
CA ARG A 361 -21.72 -25.34 5.28
C ARG A 361 -21.91 -24.04 4.52
N LYS A 362 -23.16 -23.79 4.09
CA LYS A 362 -23.51 -22.55 3.40
C LYS A 362 -23.18 -21.29 4.20
N SER A 363 -23.26 -21.34 5.53
CA SER A 363 -22.97 -20.16 6.36
C SER A 363 -21.48 -19.83 6.42
N VAL A 364 -20.61 -20.84 6.28
CA VAL A 364 -19.15 -20.64 6.20
C VAL A 364 -18.74 -20.20 4.80
N GLU A 365 -19.29 -20.84 3.77
CA GLU A 365 -19.10 -20.44 2.37
C GLU A 365 -19.50 -18.97 2.14
N LEU A 366 -20.59 -18.51 2.77
CA LEU A 366 -21.00 -17.11 2.69
C LEU A 366 -19.96 -16.14 3.29
N ILE A 367 -19.20 -16.53 4.31
CA ILE A 367 -18.13 -15.68 4.86
C ILE A 367 -17.01 -15.58 3.82
N GLU A 368 -16.62 -16.71 3.26
CA GLU A 368 -15.58 -16.82 2.22
C GLU A 368 -15.95 -16.01 0.97
N ASP A 369 -17.20 -16.10 0.51
CA ASP A 369 -17.74 -15.39 -0.66
C ASP A 369 -17.81 -13.86 -0.48
N ASN A 370 -17.82 -13.38 0.77
CA ASN A 370 -17.83 -11.95 1.10
C ASN A 370 -16.45 -11.42 1.46
N CYS A 371 -15.40 -12.26 1.40
CA CYS A 371 -14.04 -11.79 1.55
C CYS A 371 -13.55 -11.16 0.24
N GLU A 372 -12.84 -10.04 0.36
CA GLU A 372 -12.23 -9.38 -0.79
C GLU A 372 -10.93 -10.09 -1.20
N PRO A 373 -10.51 -9.99 -2.47
CA PRO A 373 -9.21 -10.47 -2.90
C PRO A 373 -8.07 -9.81 -2.11
N ALA A 374 -7.11 -10.60 -1.65
CA ALA A 374 -5.87 -10.07 -1.08
C ALA A 374 -5.06 -9.38 -2.19
N LEU A 375 -4.65 -8.13 -1.96
CA LEU A 375 -3.82 -7.35 -2.88
C LEU A 375 -2.71 -6.61 -2.14
N CYS A 376 -1.63 -6.34 -2.87
CA CYS A 376 -0.60 -5.40 -2.47
C CYS A 376 -0.83 -4.05 -3.13
N THR A 377 -0.90 -2.99 -2.34
CA THR A 377 -0.88 -1.60 -2.84
C THR A 377 0.51 -1.02 -2.62
N VAL A 378 1.09 -0.42 -3.65
CA VAL A 378 2.35 0.32 -3.58
C VAL A 378 2.05 1.80 -3.82
N LEU A 379 2.24 2.61 -2.78
CA LEU A 379 2.06 4.05 -2.82
C LEU A 379 3.43 4.73 -2.79
N PHE A 380 3.82 5.39 -3.88
CA PHE A 380 4.98 6.27 -3.88
C PHE A 380 4.75 7.48 -2.96
N VAL A 381 5.72 7.78 -2.12
CA VAL A 381 5.69 8.90 -1.17
C VAL A 381 6.93 9.75 -1.39
N GLY A 382 6.73 10.98 -1.85
CA GLY A 382 7.79 11.93 -2.14
C GLY A 382 7.49 13.33 -1.60
N GLY A 383 8.55 14.12 -1.43
CA GLY A 383 8.44 15.54 -1.08
C GLY A 383 9.17 16.41 -2.09
N ALA A 384 8.70 17.64 -2.28
CA ALA A 384 9.41 18.64 -3.07
C ALA A 384 10.65 19.15 -2.33
N GLY A 385 11.79 19.17 -3.02
CA GLY A 385 13.07 19.68 -2.52
C GLY A 385 13.06 21.19 -2.25
N GLY A 386 14.05 21.66 -1.49
CA GLY A 386 14.12 23.05 -1.03
C GLY A 386 14.25 24.11 -2.14
N SER A 387 14.91 23.79 -3.26
CA SER A 387 15.03 24.70 -4.40
C SER A 387 13.69 24.96 -5.09
N LEU A 388 12.79 23.97 -5.10
CA LEU A 388 11.42 24.11 -5.59
C LEU A 388 10.57 25.03 -4.69
N ARG A 389 10.91 25.13 -3.39
CA ARG A 389 10.26 26.03 -2.42
C ARG A 389 10.81 27.46 -2.45
N ALA A 390 11.98 27.67 -3.06
CA ALA A 390 12.60 29.00 -3.12
C ALA A 390 11.91 29.93 -4.13
N ALA A 391 11.27 29.36 -5.16
CA ALA A 391 10.61 30.09 -6.22
C ALA A 391 9.14 30.44 -5.94
N ASP A 392 8.48 29.76 -4.98
CA ASP A 392 7.03 29.91 -4.81
C ASP A 392 6.52 29.69 -3.37
N ARG A 393 5.47 30.43 -2.96
CA ARG A 393 4.88 30.36 -1.61
C ARG A 393 3.78 29.31 -1.46
N HIS A 394 3.26 28.75 -2.55
CA HIS A 394 2.27 27.67 -2.55
C HIS A 394 2.62 26.60 -3.58
N ILE A 395 2.80 25.34 -3.12
CA ILE A 395 3.07 24.18 -3.98
C ILE A 395 1.85 23.26 -3.94
N GLY A 396 1.18 23.08 -5.07
CA GLY A 396 0.33 21.91 -5.31
C GLY A 396 1.22 20.75 -5.72
N LEU A 397 1.25 19.67 -4.93
CA LEU A 397 1.98 18.44 -5.25
C LEU A 397 1.06 17.53 -6.07
N GLU A 398 1.33 17.41 -7.37
CA GLU A 398 0.72 16.39 -8.23
C GLU A 398 1.77 15.31 -8.52
N ALA A 399 1.52 14.10 -8.03
CA ALA A 399 2.32 12.91 -8.33
C ALA A 399 1.42 11.87 -9.00
N LEU A 400 1.84 11.35 -10.16
CA LEU A 400 1.16 10.27 -10.88
C LEU A 400 1.72 8.91 -10.43
N HIS A 401 0.82 7.94 -10.24
CA HIS A 401 1.11 6.54 -9.87
C HIS A 401 1.27 5.63 -11.09
#